data_AF-A0A6L9QIZ0-F1
#
_entry.id   AF-A0A6L9QIZ0-F1
#
_cell.length_a   1.000
_cell.length_b   1.000
_cell.length_c   1.000
_cell.angle_alpha   90.00
_cell.angle_beta   90.00
_cell.angle_gamma   90.00
#
_symmetry.space_group_name_H-M   'P 1'
#
loop_
_entity.id
_entity.type
_entity.pdbx_description
1 polymer ?
#
loop_
_entity_poly.entity_id
_entity_poly.type
_entity_poly.pdbx_seq_one_letter_code
_entity_poly.pdbx_strand_id
1 'polypeptide(L)'
;ARAREILAQLGSKGLGGLGLDGAIRRAEDVRAIAERAREAAAELPQLAQKVRNSLASVRTRADAVANRVGPVQEAMRALLRGYSQACWQDLRGAPEAIEAAATRARERLNEASAHVARAEWQEAQRALTAARTELNAADRRAGQVTGRVEELKAVAADPAKPAERAQFAVRDAQR
;
A
#
# COMPACT_ATOMS: atom_id res chain seq x y z
N ALA A 1 13.78 -21.24 -20.11
CA ALA A 1 13.41 -22.14 -21.22
C ALA A 1 14.24 -21.85 -22.46
N ARG A 2 14.01 -20.71 -23.14
CA ARG A 2 14.67 -20.31 -24.39
C ARG A 2 16.21 -20.43 -24.44
N ALA A 3 16.95 -19.97 -23.42
CA ALA A 3 18.41 -20.09 -23.42
C ALA A 3 18.90 -21.56 -23.39
N ARG A 4 18.16 -22.46 -22.72
CA ARG A 4 18.48 -23.89 -22.67
C ARG A 4 18.22 -24.56 -24.01
N GLU A 5 17.15 -24.18 -24.69
CA GLU A 5 16.83 -24.67 -26.04
C GLU A 5 17.91 -24.26 -27.05
N ILE A 6 18.37 -23.01 -27.01
CA ILE A 6 19.44 -22.52 -27.90
C ILE A 6 20.76 -23.25 -27.61
N LEU A 7 21.11 -23.46 -26.33
CA LEU A 7 22.30 -24.24 -25.96
C LEU A 7 22.22 -25.70 -26.44
N ALA A 8 21.06 -26.33 -26.31
CA ALA A 8 20.84 -27.70 -26.79
C ALA A 8 20.99 -27.78 -28.33
N GLN A 9 20.50 -26.77 -29.06
CA GLN A 9 20.68 -26.68 -30.51
C GLN A 9 22.15 -26.49 -30.90
N LEU A 10 22.87 -25.60 -30.21
CA LEU A 10 24.30 -25.34 -30.45
C LEU A 10 25.18 -26.57 -30.15
N GLY A 11 24.85 -27.34 -29.12
CA GLY A 11 25.57 -28.57 -28.75
C GLY A 11 25.28 -29.78 -29.66
N SER A 12 24.36 -29.65 -30.61
CA SER A 12 24.01 -30.73 -31.54
C SER A 12 25.01 -30.84 -32.70
N LYS A 13 25.07 -32.03 -33.32
CA LYS A 13 25.99 -32.29 -34.44
C LYS A 13 25.70 -31.31 -35.60
N GLY A 14 26.76 -30.71 -36.15
CA GLY A 14 26.63 -29.68 -37.19
C GLY A 14 26.01 -28.36 -36.70
N LEU A 15 26.12 -28.06 -35.39
CA LEU A 15 25.61 -26.84 -34.75
C LEU A 15 24.11 -26.63 -34.99
N GLY A 16 23.35 -27.71 -35.12
CA GLY A 16 21.91 -27.67 -35.36
C GLY A 16 21.52 -27.08 -36.72
N GLY A 17 22.41 -27.16 -37.71
CA GLY A 17 22.16 -26.65 -39.07
C GLY A 17 22.31 -25.14 -39.23
N LEU A 18 22.86 -24.44 -38.22
CA LEU A 18 22.97 -22.97 -38.20
C LEU A 18 24.17 -22.42 -39.00
N GLY A 19 25.16 -23.26 -39.33
CA GLY A 19 26.47 -22.80 -39.79
C GLY A 19 27.25 -22.06 -38.69
N LEU A 20 28.51 -21.68 -38.97
CA LEU A 20 29.38 -21.05 -37.97
C LEU A 20 28.86 -19.68 -37.53
N ASP A 21 28.52 -18.80 -38.48
CA ASP A 21 28.03 -17.44 -38.17
C ASP A 21 26.69 -17.45 -37.44
N GLY A 22 25.78 -18.35 -37.84
CA GLY A 22 24.50 -18.54 -37.18
C GLY A 22 24.67 -19.08 -35.75
N ALA A 23 25.64 -19.98 -35.54
CA ALA A 23 25.97 -20.48 -34.22
C ALA A 23 26.58 -19.40 -33.31
N ILE A 24 27.48 -18.56 -33.83
CA ILE A 24 28.06 -17.43 -33.09
C ILE A 24 26.96 -16.47 -32.63
N ARG A 25 26.06 -16.07 -33.53
CA ARG A 25 24.94 -15.16 -33.20
C ARG A 25 24.03 -15.75 -32.12
N ARG A 26 23.74 -17.05 -32.20
CA ARG A 26 22.96 -17.76 -31.17
C ARG A 26 23.69 -17.87 -29.83
N ALA A 27 25.01 -18.03 -29.84
CA ALA A 27 25.81 -18.01 -28.62
C ALA A 27 25.78 -16.62 -27.95
N GLU A 28 25.81 -15.54 -28.74
CA GLU A 28 25.65 -14.17 -28.24
C GLU A 28 24.26 -13.94 -27.62
N ASP A 29 23.18 -14.44 -28.23
CA ASP A 29 21.83 -14.39 -27.67
C ASP A 29 21.77 -15.06 -26.28
N VAL A 30 22.36 -16.26 -26.15
CA VAL A 30 22.42 -16.98 -24.88
C VAL A 30 23.23 -16.21 -23.85
N ARG A 31 24.40 -15.66 -24.24
CA ARG A 31 25.22 -14.83 -23.35
C ARG A 31 24.43 -13.63 -22.84
N ALA A 32 23.70 -12.93 -23.72
CA ALA A 32 22.87 -11.79 -23.34
C ALA A 32 21.69 -12.17 -22.41
N ILE A 33 21.11 -13.38 -22.56
CA ILE A 33 20.10 -13.88 -21.62
C ILE A 33 20.75 -14.23 -20.27
N ALA A 34 21.93 -14.84 -20.28
CA ALA A 34 22.66 -15.24 -19.07
C ALA A 34 23.11 -14.03 -18.25
N GLU A 35 23.65 -12.98 -18.88
CA GLU A 35 24.03 -11.76 -18.16
C GLU A 35 22.81 -11.08 -17.53
N ARG A 36 21.69 -10.96 -18.25
CA ARG A 36 20.44 -10.42 -17.65
C ARG A 36 19.95 -11.26 -16.47
N ALA A 37 20.06 -12.57 -16.55
CA ALA A 37 19.71 -13.44 -15.43
C ALA A 37 20.66 -13.28 -14.24
N ARG A 38 21.96 -13.09 -14.50
CA ARG A 38 22.98 -12.82 -13.48
C ARG A 38 22.76 -11.48 -12.79
N GLU A 39 22.49 -10.42 -13.55
CA GLU A 39 22.12 -9.10 -13.02
C GLU A 39 20.85 -9.19 -12.16
N ALA A 40 19.80 -9.83 -12.67
CA ALA A 40 18.57 -10.04 -11.90
C ALA A 40 18.81 -10.83 -10.61
N ALA A 41 19.68 -11.86 -10.65
CA ALA A 41 20.04 -12.65 -9.48
C ALA A 41 20.85 -11.85 -8.46
N ALA A 42 21.71 -10.92 -8.91
CA ALA A 42 22.47 -10.04 -8.03
C ALA A 42 21.58 -9.09 -7.22
N GLU A 43 20.42 -8.71 -7.76
CA GLU A 43 19.44 -7.82 -7.09
C GLU A 43 18.50 -8.55 -6.12
N LEU A 44 18.37 -9.87 -6.22
CA LEU A 44 17.44 -10.66 -5.40
C LEU A 44 17.65 -10.50 -3.89
N PRO A 45 18.88 -10.53 -3.34
CA PRO A 45 19.10 -10.34 -1.90
C PRO A 45 18.61 -8.98 -1.40
N GLN A 46 18.82 -7.92 -2.20
CA GLN A 46 18.35 -6.57 -1.85
C GLN A 46 16.83 -6.50 -1.86
N LEU A 47 16.17 -7.08 -2.88
CA LEU A 47 14.72 -7.16 -2.95
C LEU A 47 14.15 -7.94 -1.75
N ALA A 48 14.73 -9.09 -1.43
CA ALA A 48 14.32 -9.90 -0.29
C ALA A 48 14.43 -9.13 1.03
N GLN A 49 15.53 -8.38 1.23
CA GLN A 49 15.68 -7.54 2.42
C GLN A 49 14.64 -6.42 2.48
N LYS A 50 14.40 -5.73 1.36
CA LYS A 50 13.37 -4.67 1.28
C LYS A 50 11.97 -5.21 1.63
N VAL A 51 11.61 -6.38 1.09
CA VAL A 51 10.32 -7.03 1.39
C VAL A 51 10.20 -7.42 2.86
N ARG A 52 11.24 -8.00 3.47
CA ARG A 52 11.23 -8.36 4.90
C ARG A 52 11.10 -7.14 5.81
N ASN A 53 11.87 -6.08 5.54
CA ASN A 53 11.77 -4.81 6.29
C ASN A 53 10.38 -4.20 6.15
N SER A 54 9.85 -4.21 4.93
CA SER A 54 8.49 -3.77 4.63
C SER A 54 7.45 -4.57 5.41
N LEU A 55 7.58 -5.89 5.50
CA LEU A 55 6.65 -6.74 6.25
C LEU A 55 6.61 -6.37 7.74
N ALA A 56 7.78 -6.18 8.36
CA ALA A 56 7.87 -5.75 9.76
C ALA A 56 7.21 -4.37 9.96
N SER A 57 7.56 -3.39 9.12
CA SER A 57 7.01 -2.03 9.20
C SER A 57 5.48 -1.99 9.03
N VAL A 58 4.93 -2.73 8.07
CA VAL A 58 3.47 -2.75 7.83
C VAL A 58 2.73 -3.49 8.95
N ARG A 59 3.34 -4.50 9.60
CA ARG A 59 2.75 -5.13 10.80
C ARG A 59 2.61 -4.13 11.94
N THR A 60 3.67 -3.40 12.26
CA THR A 60 3.63 -2.35 13.29
C THR A 60 2.56 -1.30 12.97
N ARG A 61 2.43 -0.93 11.70
CA ARG A 61 1.39 0.01 11.27
C ARG A 61 -0.03 -0.56 11.44
N ALA A 62 -0.24 -1.85 11.16
CA ALA A 62 -1.53 -2.49 11.38
C ALA A 62 -1.93 -2.45 12.87
N ASP A 63 -0.97 -2.68 13.76
CA ASP A 63 -1.21 -2.59 15.21
C ASP A 63 -1.54 -1.15 15.64
N ALA A 64 -0.83 -0.16 15.09
CA ALA A 64 -1.11 1.24 15.33
C ALA A 64 -2.52 1.65 14.86
N VAL A 65 -2.98 1.18 13.69
CA VAL A 65 -4.33 1.43 13.18
C VAL A 65 -5.38 0.77 14.06
N ALA A 66 -5.18 -0.48 14.49
CA ALA A 66 -6.10 -1.17 15.39
C ALA A 66 -6.30 -0.40 16.70
N ASN A 67 -5.21 0.16 17.26
CA ASN A 67 -5.25 0.97 18.47
C ASN A 67 -6.00 2.31 18.32
N ARG A 68 -6.28 2.76 17.08
CA ARG A 68 -7.07 3.98 16.82
C ARG A 68 -8.58 3.78 16.96
N VAL A 69 -9.07 2.53 17.00
CA VAL A 69 -10.51 2.26 17.09
C VAL A 69 -11.09 2.88 18.36
N GLY A 70 -10.43 2.74 19.51
CA GLY A 70 -10.87 3.33 20.79
C GLY A 70 -11.03 4.86 20.73
N PRO A 71 -9.97 5.63 20.40
CA PRO A 71 -10.05 7.08 20.23
C PRO A 71 -11.14 7.52 19.23
N VAL A 72 -11.33 6.78 18.13
CA VAL A 72 -12.37 7.09 17.15
C VAL A 72 -13.77 6.83 17.72
N GLN A 73 -13.98 5.76 18.50
CA GLN A 73 -15.25 5.52 19.18
C GLN A 73 -15.58 6.64 20.18
N GLU A 74 -14.59 7.11 20.94
CA GLU A 74 -14.77 8.24 21.86
C GLU A 74 -15.13 9.53 21.12
N ALA A 75 -14.43 9.83 20.03
CA ALA A 75 -14.75 10.96 19.17
C ALA A 75 -16.16 10.85 18.58
N MET A 76 -16.57 9.69 18.06
CA MET A 76 -17.94 9.47 17.58
C MET A 76 -18.98 9.69 18.69
N ARG A 77 -18.74 9.24 19.93
CA ARG A 77 -19.64 9.50 21.07
C ARG A 77 -19.73 11.00 21.39
N ALA A 78 -18.65 11.75 21.24
CA ALA A 78 -18.68 13.20 21.39
C ALA A 78 -19.54 13.87 20.30
N LEU A 79 -19.38 13.45 19.03
CA LEU A 79 -20.20 13.94 17.91
C LEU A 79 -21.70 13.69 18.15
N LEU A 80 -22.05 12.45 18.48
CA LEU A 80 -23.44 12.01 18.66
C LEU A 80 -24.17 12.75 19.78
N ARG A 81 -23.47 13.13 20.86
CA ARG A 81 -24.08 13.81 22.02
C ARG A 81 -24.03 15.33 21.93
N GLY A 82 -23.02 15.88 21.28
CA GLY A 82 -22.74 17.33 21.32
C GLY A 82 -23.20 18.10 20.09
N TYR A 83 -23.48 17.43 18.97
CA TYR A 83 -23.64 18.10 17.68
C TYR A 83 -24.81 17.55 16.86
N SER A 84 -25.36 18.40 16.00
CA SER A 84 -26.47 18.03 15.11
C SER A 84 -26.05 16.94 14.13
N GLN A 85 -27.02 16.16 13.65
CA GLN A 85 -26.78 15.02 12.76
C GLN A 85 -26.00 15.40 11.48
N ALA A 86 -26.29 16.58 10.93
CA ALA A 86 -25.63 17.08 9.71
C ALA A 86 -24.10 17.18 9.87
N CYS A 87 -23.60 17.33 11.10
CA CYS A 87 -22.17 17.46 11.39
C CYS A 87 -21.40 16.12 11.38
N TRP A 88 -22.08 14.96 11.41
CA TRP A 88 -21.40 13.67 11.60
C TRP A 88 -21.98 12.48 10.83
N GLN A 89 -23.14 12.62 10.16
CA GLN A 89 -23.75 11.48 9.46
C GLN A 89 -22.87 10.88 8.35
N ASP A 90 -21.98 11.70 7.74
CA ASP A 90 -20.96 11.28 6.77
C ASP A 90 -19.91 10.33 7.38
N LEU A 91 -19.74 10.39 8.70
CA LEU A 91 -18.77 9.63 9.48
C LEU A 91 -19.36 8.39 10.16
N ARG A 92 -20.66 8.11 9.96
CA ARG A 92 -21.31 6.92 10.53
C ARG A 92 -20.57 5.65 10.10
N GLY A 93 -20.45 4.70 11.02
CA GLY A 93 -19.78 3.42 10.77
C GLY A 93 -18.25 3.50 10.70
N ALA A 94 -17.64 4.65 11.06
CA ALA A 94 -16.20 4.82 10.98
C ALA A 94 -15.41 3.84 11.89
N PRO A 95 -15.78 3.60 13.16
CA PRO A 95 -15.10 2.61 13.99
C PRO A 95 -15.08 1.22 13.35
N GLU A 96 -16.24 0.74 12.89
CA GLU A 96 -16.41 -0.59 12.29
C GLU A 96 -15.64 -0.70 10.96
N ALA A 97 -15.63 0.37 10.16
CA ALA A 97 -14.87 0.41 8.92
C ALA A 97 -13.35 0.37 9.15
N ILE A 98 -12.86 1.01 10.22
CA ILE A 98 -11.43 0.99 10.60
C ILE A 98 -11.05 -0.41 11.10
N GLU A 99 -11.87 -1.02 11.94
CA GLU A 99 -11.65 -2.39 12.43
C GLU A 99 -11.64 -3.39 11.28
N ALA A 100 -12.60 -3.30 10.36
CA ALA A 100 -12.64 -4.17 9.18
C ALA A 100 -11.42 -3.98 8.27
N ALA A 101 -10.94 -2.75 8.09
CA ALA A 101 -9.72 -2.47 7.32
C ALA A 101 -8.47 -3.02 8.01
N ALA A 102 -8.38 -2.95 9.34
CA ALA A 102 -7.28 -3.54 10.11
C ALA A 102 -7.26 -5.08 9.96
N THR A 103 -8.44 -5.72 9.99
CA THR A 103 -8.60 -7.15 9.74
C THR A 103 -8.14 -7.55 8.33
N ARG A 104 -8.64 -6.86 7.29
CA ARG A 104 -8.20 -7.11 5.90
C ARG A 104 -6.70 -6.89 5.72
N ALA A 105 -6.14 -5.85 6.33
CA ALA A 105 -4.70 -5.62 6.30
C ALA A 105 -3.91 -6.77 6.95
N ARG A 106 -4.42 -7.36 8.04
CA ARG A 106 -3.80 -8.54 8.68
C ARG A 106 -3.85 -9.76 7.78
N GLU A 107 -4.96 -10.01 7.09
CA GLU A 107 -5.08 -11.09 6.10
C GLU A 107 -4.02 -10.95 5.00
N ARG A 108 -3.88 -9.74 4.42
CA ARG A 108 -2.85 -9.44 3.42
C ARG A 108 -1.43 -9.57 3.96
N LEU A 109 -1.20 -9.27 5.24
CA LEU A 109 0.09 -9.49 5.89
C LEU A 109 0.42 -10.98 6.06
N ASN A 110 -0.59 -11.82 6.30
CA ASN A 110 -0.43 -13.27 6.36
C ASN A 110 -0.11 -13.85 4.97
N GLU A 111 -0.82 -13.40 3.92
CA GLU A 111 -0.52 -13.73 2.52
C GLU A 111 0.93 -13.33 2.16
N ALA A 112 1.33 -12.10 2.47
CA ALA A 112 2.70 -11.63 2.23
C ALA A 112 3.74 -12.50 2.95
N SER A 113 3.44 -12.93 4.19
CA SER A 113 4.33 -13.80 4.97
C SER A 113 4.47 -15.18 4.32
N ALA A 114 3.39 -15.74 3.77
CA ALA A 114 3.42 -17.01 3.05
C ALA A 114 4.26 -16.92 1.75
N HIS A 115 4.12 -15.83 1.00
CA HIS A 115 4.95 -15.57 -0.18
C HIS A 115 6.43 -15.39 0.16
N VAL A 116 6.74 -14.69 1.26
CA VAL A 116 8.12 -14.57 1.78
C VAL A 116 8.71 -15.94 2.11
N ALA A 117 7.94 -16.86 2.71
CA ALA A 117 8.40 -18.20 3.03
C ALA A 117 8.74 -19.05 1.79
N ARG A 118 8.11 -18.75 0.64
CA ARG A 118 8.35 -19.41 -0.66
C ARG A 118 9.32 -18.65 -1.56
N ALA A 119 9.93 -17.56 -1.07
CA ALA A 119 10.77 -16.64 -1.85
C ALA A 119 10.06 -16.01 -3.08
N GLU A 120 8.74 -15.88 -3.02
CA GLU A 120 7.89 -15.25 -4.04
C GLU A 120 7.85 -13.72 -3.83
N TRP A 121 8.99 -13.04 -4.01
CA TRP A 121 9.18 -11.65 -3.59
C TRP A 121 8.21 -10.65 -4.24
N GLN A 122 7.89 -10.85 -5.52
CA GLN A 122 6.96 -9.98 -6.23
C GLN A 122 5.54 -10.11 -5.68
N GLU A 123 5.08 -11.32 -5.39
CA GLU A 123 3.75 -11.55 -4.83
C GLU A 123 3.65 -11.08 -3.38
N ALA A 124 4.71 -11.27 -2.59
CA ALA A 124 4.82 -10.65 -1.26
C ALA A 124 4.69 -9.12 -1.33
N GLN A 125 5.34 -8.48 -2.30
CA GLN A 125 5.26 -7.04 -2.49
C GLN A 125 3.85 -6.58 -2.88
N ARG A 126 3.13 -7.33 -3.74
CA ARG A 126 1.73 -7.03 -4.08
C ARG A 126 0.81 -7.12 -2.87
N ALA A 127 0.92 -8.19 -2.07
CA ALA A 127 0.16 -8.34 -0.84
C ALA A 127 0.46 -7.22 0.18
N LEU A 128 1.73 -6.81 0.31
CA LEU A 128 2.12 -5.67 1.16
C LEU A 128 1.53 -4.34 0.68
N THR A 129 1.45 -4.12 -0.64
CA THR A 129 0.80 -2.94 -1.20
C THR A 129 -0.70 -2.94 -0.90
N ALA A 130 -1.38 -4.08 -1.03
CA ALA A 130 -2.79 -4.21 -0.66
C ALA A 130 -3.02 -3.91 0.83
N ALA A 131 -2.18 -4.44 1.72
CA ALA A 131 -2.24 -4.14 3.15
C ALA A 131 -2.09 -2.64 3.43
N ARG A 132 -1.13 -1.96 2.79
CA ARG A 132 -0.94 -0.51 2.94
C ARG A 132 -2.17 0.29 2.47
N THR A 133 -2.83 -0.14 1.40
CA THR A 133 -4.03 0.54 0.89
C THR A 133 -5.15 0.51 1.92
N GLU A 134 -5.41 -0.64 2.55
CA GLU A 134 -6.39 -0.78 3.63
C GLU A 134 -6.03 0.11 4.83
N LEU A 135 -4.78 0.05 5.30
CA LEU A 135 -4.32 0.86 6.44
C LEU A 135 -4.37 2.37 6.16
N ASN A 136 -4.01 2.79 4.94
CA ASN A 136 -4.11 4.19 4.52
C ASN A 136 -5.57 4.69 4.54
N ALA A 137 -6.52 3.86 4.11
CA ALA A 137 -7.94 4.21 4.14
C ALA A 137 -8.46 4.33 5.58
N ALA A 138 -8.07 3.40 6.45
CA ALA A 138 -8.39 3.42 7.87
C ALA A 138 -7.82 4.66 8.58
N ASP A 139 -6.54 4.99 8.34
CA ASP A 139 -5.89 6.16 8.91
C ASP A 139 -6.57 7.48 8.50
N ARG A 140 -6.91 7.62 7.21
CA ARG A 140 -7.64 8.80 6.73
C ARG A 140 -8.99 8.92 7.41
N ARG A 141 -9.73 7.82 7.55
CA ARG A 141 -11.04 7.81 8.20
C ARG A 141 -10.95 8.15 9.68
N ALA A 142 -9.95 7.61 10.38
CA ALA A 142 -9.69 7.94 11.77
C ALA A 142 -9.43 9.45 11.93
N GLY A 143 -8.55 10.01 11.10
CA GLY A 143 -8.23 11.44 11.10
C GLY A 143 -9.44 12.34 10.77
N GLN A 144 -10.33 11.91 9.87
CA GLN A 144 -11.58 12.64 9.58
C GLN A 144 -12.48 12.73 10.80
N VAL A 145 -12.63 11.64 11.57
CA VAL A 145 -13.47 11.64 12.77
C VAL A 145 -12.87 12.49 13.88
N THR A 146 -11.60 12.27 14.21
CA THR A 146 -10.94 13.00 15.30
C THR A 146 -10.83 14.49 14.96
N GLY A 147 -10.45 14.81 13.72
CA GLY A 147 -10.38 16.19 13.24
C GLY A 147 -11.73 16.89 13.24
N ARG A 148 -12.82 16.21 12.85
CA ARG A 148 -14.18 16.80 12.89
C ARG A 148 -14.59 17.18 14.31
N VAL A 149 -14.31 16.33 15.30
CA VAL A 149 -14.58 16.65 16.71
C VAL A 149 -13.79 17.86 17.17
N GLU A 150 -12.50 17.92 16.85
CA GLU A 150 -11.62 19.02 17.24
C GLU A 150 -12.07 20.35 16.62
N GLU A 151 -12.41 20.34 15.32
CA GLU A 151 -12.92 21.50 14.60
C GLU A 151 -14.23 22.01 15.22
N LEU A 152 -15.18 21.11 15.48
CA LEU A 152 -16.46 21.48 16.06
C LEU A 152 -16.33 21.96 17.51
N LYS A 153 -15.37 21.44 18.29
CA LYS A 153 -15.05 21.97 19.63
C LYS A 153 -14.47 23.37 19.54
N ALA A 154 -13.58 23.62 18.58
CA ALA A 154 -13.00 24.94 18.38
C ALA A 154 -14.06 25.98 17.97
N VAL A 155 -14.98 25.61 17.06
CA VAL A 155 -16.12 26.46 16.67
C VAL A 155 -17.06 26.72 17.84
N ALA A 156 -17.34 25.72 18.67
CA ALA A 156 -18.19 25.90 19.85
C ALA A 156 -17.56 26.83 20.89
N ALA A 157 -16.23 26.85 20.99
CA ALA A 157 -15.50 27.74 21.90
C ALA A 157 -15.45 29.20 21.40
N ASP A 158 -15.41 29.42 20.09
CA ASP A 158 -15.43 30.75 19.46
C ASP A 158 -16.31 30.74 18.19
N PRO A 159 -17.63 30.95 18.33
CA PRO A 159 -18.55 30.96 17.19
C PRO A 159 -18.41 32.18 16.28
N ALA A 160 -17.83 33.29 16.77
CA ALA A 160 -17.71 34.53 16.01
C ALA A 160 -16.74 34.38 14.84
N LYS A 161 -15.61 33.69 15.07
CA LYS A 161 -14.56 33.48 14.08
C LYS A 161 -15.02 32.85 12.75
N PRO A 162 -15.76 31.72 12.72
CA PRO A 162 -16.27 31.18 11.45
C PRO A 162 -17.34 32.06 10.82
N ALA A 163 -18.16 32.76 11.62
CA ALA A 163 -19.16 33.69 11.10
C ALA A 163 -18.51 34.89 10.38
N GLU A 164 -17.46 35.47 10.95
CA GLU A 164 -16.68 36.53 10.29
C GLU A 164 -16.08 36.06 8.96
N ARG A 165 -15.46 34.87 8.93
CA ARG A 165 -14.90 34.29 7.70
C ARG A 165 -15.96 34.11 6.61
N ALA A 166 -17.14 33.59 6.97
CA ALA A 166 -18.24 33.43 6.02
C ALA A 166 -18.73 34.78 5.49
N GLN A 167 -18.88 35.78 6.37
CA GLN A 167 -19.26 37.14 5.96
C GLN A 167 -18.22 37.76 5.00
N PHE A 168 -16.92 37.58 5.26
CA PHE A 168 -15.88 38.05 4.35
C PHE A 168 -15.96 37.37 2.99
N ALA A 169 -16.11 36.04 2.93
CA ALA A 169 -16.22 35.30 1.67
C ALA A 169 -17.45 35.72 0.85
N VAL A 170 -18.59 35.94 1.51
CA VAL A 170 -19.81 36.44 0.84
C VAL A 170 -19.59 37.85 0.28
N ARG A 171 -18.97 38.75 1.06
CA ARG A 171 -18.68 40.12 0.59
C ARG A 171 -17.69 40.12 -0.58
N ASP A 172 -16.70 39.24 -0.57
CA ASP A 172 -15.70 39.12 -1.64
C ASP A 172 -16.33 38.60 -2.94
N ALA A 173 -17.19 37.57 -2.85
CA ALA A 173 -17.91 37.03 -4.00
C ALA A 173 -18.97 37.98 -4.60
N GLN A 174 -19.31 39.05 -3.89
CA GLN A 174 -20.24 40.10 -4.35
C GLN A 174 -19.54 41.28 -5.05
N ARG A 175 -18.20 41.34 -5.05
CA ARG A 175 -17.41 42.34 -5.78
C ARG A 175 -17.06 41.86 -7.18
#